data_AF-A0A535MTV8-F1
#
_entry.id   AF-A0A535MTV8-F1
#
_cell.length_a   1.000
_cell.length_b   1.000
_cell.length_c   1.000
_cell.angle_alpha   90.00
_cell.angle_beta   90.00
_cell.angle_gamma   90.00
#
_symmetry.space_group_name_H-M   'P 1'
#
loop_
_entity.id
_entity.type
_entity.pdbx_description
1 polymer ?
#
loop_
_entity_poly.entity_id
_entity_poly.type
_entity_poly.pdbx_seq_one_letter_code
_entity_poly.pdbx_strand_id
1 'polypeptide(L)' 'MQTERTARLEPLRRRLAELELDALLVTGAANVRYLSGFTGSLAYLVIGPEAAE' A
#
# COMPACT_ATOMS: atom_id res chain seq x y z
N MET A 1 1.67 6.71 -14.91
CA MET A 1 2.26 5.87 -13.83
C MET A 1 1.72 6.22 -12.44
N GLN A 2 1.57 7.51 -12.07
CA GLN A 2 0.98 7.88 -10.76
C GLN A 2 -0.52 7.52 -10.63
N THR A 3 -1.30 7.63 -11.71
CA THR A 3 -2.76 7.38 -11.71
C THR A 3 -3.14 5.94 -11.35
N GLU A 4 -2.34 4.95 -11.75
CA GLU A 4 -2.64 3.53 -11.47
C GLU A 4 -2.35 3.13 -10.01
N ARG A 5 -1.33 3.73 -9.39
CA ARG A 5 -1.01 3.46 -7.98
C ARG A 5 -2.11 3.97 -7.06
N THR A 6 -2.59 5.19 -7.32
CA THR A 6 -3.73 5.77 -6.59
C THR A 6 -4.97 4.90 -6.73
N ALA A 7 -5.24 4.36 -7.92
CA ALA A 7 -6.36 3.45 -8.16
C ALA A 7 -6.30 2.14 -7.36
N ARG A 8 -5.11 1.66 -6.97
CA ARG A 8 -4.93 0.45 -6.15
C ARG A 8 -4.95 0.73 -4.65
N LEU A 9 -4.42 1.88 -4.23
CA LEU A 9 -4.35 2.25 -2.81
C LEU A 9 -5.68 2.75 -2.27
N GLU A 10 -6.50 3.41 -3.10
CA GLU A 10 -7.78 3.98 -2.66
C GLU A 10 -8.77 2.90 -2.15
N PRO A 11 -9.02 1.79 -2.87
CA PRO A 11 -9.86 0.71 -2.36
C PRO A 11 -9.28 0.04 -1.12
N LEU A 12 -7.95 -0.07 -1.04
CA LEU A 12 -7.27 -0.68 0.11
C LEU A 12 -7.44 0.19 1.37
N ARG A 13 -7.28 1.51 1.25
CA ARG A 13 -7.50 2.46 2.35
C ARG A 13 -8.93 2.46 2.84
N ARG A 14 -9.91 2.38 1.94
CA ARG A 14 -11.33 2.22 2.34
C ARG A 14 -11.55 0.95 3.15
N ARG A 15 -10.96 -0.18 2.73
CA ARG A 15 -11.04 -1.44 3.48
C ARG A 15 -10.41 -1.34 4.87
N LEU A 16 -9.29 -0.61 5.00
CA LEU A 16 -8.66 -0.39 6.31
C LEU A 16 -9.57 0.43 7.23
N ALA A 17 -10.23 1.46 6.71
CA ALA A 17 -11.21 2.25 7.46
C ALA A 17 -12.45 1.42 7.87
N GLU A 18 -12.98 0.59 6.98
CA GLU A 18 -14.10 -0.33 7.27
C GLU A 18 -13.77 -1.35 8.37
N LEU A 19 -12.49 -1.71 8.50
CA LEU A 19 -12.00 -2.66 9.51
C LEU A 19 -11.47 -1.99 10.78
N GLU A 20 -11.57 -0.65 10.87
CA GLU A 20 -11.03 0.14 11.99
C GLU A 20 -9.53 -0.11 12.23
N LEU A 21 -8.76 -0.28 11.13
CA LEU A 21 -7.31 -0.51 11.18
C LEU A 21 -6.53 0.77 10.85
N ASP A 22 -5.61 1.15 11.74
CA ASP A 22 -4.76 2.34 11.55
C ASP A 22 -3.75 2.18 10.40
N ALA A 23 -3.24 0.97 10.17
CA ALA A 23 -2.24 0.71 9.15
C ALA A 23 -2.15 -0.76 8.73
N LEU A 24 -1.51 -1.00 7.59
CA LEU A 24 -1.12 -2.32 7.11
C LEU A 24 0.39 -2.38 6.87
N LEU A 25 1.06 -3.37 7.47
CA LEU A 25 2.45 -3.72 7.17
C LEU A 25 2.48 -4.85 6.14
N VAL A 26 3.06 -4.57 4.97
CA VAL A 26 3.21 -5.52 3.85
C VAL A 26 4.66 -5.97 3.77
N THR A 27 4.88 -7.28 3.94
CA THR A 27 6.21 -7.91 3.92
C THR A 27 6.44 -8.80 2.69
N GLY A 28 5.37 -9.21 2.00
CA GLY A 28 5.46 -10.05 0.81
C GLY A 28 5.92 -9.28 -0.42
N ALA A 29 7.03 -9.69 -1.03
CA ALA A 29 7.65 -9.01 -2.18
C ALA A 29 6.69 -8.79 -3.36
N ALA A 30 5.80 -9.76 -3.64
CA ALA A 30 4.78 -9.64 -4.69
C ALA A 30 3.80 -8.49 -4.41
N ASN A 31 3.33 -8.36 -3.17
CA ASN A 31 2.39 -7.32 -2.76
C ASN A 31 3.06 -5.95 -2.70
N VAL A 32 4.31 -5.89 -2.21
CA VAL A 32 5.11 -4.66 -2.23
C VAL A 32 5.25 -4.16 -3.67
N ARG A 33 5.64 -5.03 -4.62
CA ARG A 33 5.76 -4.67 -6.03
C ARG A 33 4.42 -4.22 -6.63
N TYR A 34 3.34 -4.94 -6.33
CA TYR A 34 2.00 -4.60 -6.84
C TYR A 34 1.51 -3.22 -6.36
N LEU A 35 1.72 -2.89 -5.08
CA LEU A 35 1.19 -1.69 -4.42
C LEU A 35 2.10 -0.46 -4.54
N SER A 36 3.41 -0.65 -4.69
CA SER A 36 4.39 0.46 -4.76
C SER A 36 5.11 0.57 -6.09
N GLY A 37 5.19 -0.49 -6.88
CA GLY A 37 6.07 -0.59 -8.04
C GLY A 37 7.54 -0.82 -7.69
N PHE A 38 7.90 -0.90 -6.41
CA PHE A 38 9.27 -1.19 -5.97
C PHE A 38 9.70 -2.60 -6.39
N THR A 39 10.88 -2.71 -7.01
CA THR A 39 11.40 -3.97 -7.58
C THR A 39 12.68 -4.46 -6.90
N GLY A 40 13.13 -3.80 -5.82
CA GLY A 40 14.27 -4.27 -5.03
C GLY A 40 13.97 -5.57 -4.27
N SER A 41 15.02 -6.22 -3.79
CA SER A 41 14.96 -7.55 -3.17
C SER A 41 14.58 -7.54 -1.68
N LEU A 42 14.68 -6.39 -1.01
CA LEU A 42 14.39 -6.26 0.42
C LEU A 42 13.58 -5.00 0.67
N ALA A 43 12.31 -5.17 1.04
CA ALA A 43 11.43 -4.05 1.34
C ALA A 43 10.35 -4.44 2.33
N TYR A 44 9.94 -3.43 3.09
CA TYR A 44 8.73 -3.39 3.88
C TYR A 44 7.91 -2.20 3.40
N LEU A 45 6.60 -2.37 3.26
CA LEU A 45 5.70 -1.29 2.86
C LEU A 45 4.66 -1.09 3.96
N VAL A 46 4.58 0.13 4.46
CA VAL A 46 3.53 0.56 5.39
C VAL A 46 2.50 1.37 4.63
N ILE A 47 1.22 1.05 4.81
CA ILE A 47 0.11 1.80 4.24
C ILE A 47 -0.76 2.29 5.39
N GLY A 48 -0.78 3.60 5.56
CA GLY A 48 -1.67 4.31 6.48
C GLY A 48 -2.86 4.96 5.76
N PRO A 49 -3.72 5.65 6.52
CA PRO A 49 -4.90 6.33 5.99
C PRO A 49 -4.53 7.41 4.96
N GLU A 50 -3.39 8.07 5.15
CA GLU A 50 -2.91 9.13 4.28
C GLU A 50 -1.63 8.74 3.53
N ALA A 51 -1.26 9.55 2.53
CA ALA A 51 0.03 9.40 1.87
C ALA A 51 1.13 9.93 2.80
N ALA A 52 2.25 9.23 2.87
CA ALA A 52 3.46 9.79 3.44
C ALA A 52 4.00 10.89 2.52
N GLU A 53 4.54 11.97 3.11
CA GLU A 53 5.28 13.04 2.41
C GLU A 53 6.57 12.53 1.77
#